data_AF-A0A965V1D5-F1
#
_entry.id   AF-A0A965V1D5-F1
#
_cell.length_a   1.000
_cell.length_b   1.000
_cell.length_c   1.000
_cell.angle_alpha   90.00
_cell.angle_beta   90.00
_cell.angle_gamma   90.00
#
_symmetry.space_group_name_H-M   'P 1'
#
loop_
_entity.id
_entity.type
_entity.pdbx_description
1 polymer ?
#
loop_
_entity_poly.entity_id
_entity_poly.type
_entity_poly.pdbx_seq_one_letter_code
_entity_poly.pdbx_strand_id
1 'polypeptide(L)'
;CHIACEDTSHQAITATKDGKRHFEVMEDECVGCNLCVVACPVPQCITLRTLAPGELDQRTGKPASATHGDWTRHPNNPMRITETA
;
A
#
# COMPACT_ATOMS: atom_id res chain seq x y z
N CYS A 1 -1.77 -8.65 11.17
CA CYS A 1 -1.38 -7.93 9.93
C CYS A 1 -1.91 -8.62 8.68
N HIS A 2 -1.57 -9.88 8.39
CA HIS A 2 -2.04 -10.60 7.18
C HIS A 2 -3.57 -10.59 7.03
N ILE A 3 -4.33 -11.10 8.01
CA ILE A 3 -5.82 -11.11 7.97
C ILE A 3 -6.40 -9.71 7.74
N ALA A 4 -5.85 -8.68 8.37
CA ALA A 4 -6.32 -7.30 8.15
C ALA A 4 -6.07 -6.84 6.70
N CYS A 5 -4.94 -7.21 6.10
CA CYS A 5 -4.66 -6.91 4.70
C CYS A 5 -5.55 -7.73 3.75
N GLU A 6 -5.76 -9.02 4.08
CA GLU A 6 -6.46 -10.00 3.26
C GLU A 6 -7.97 -9.73 3.19
N ASP A 7 -8.64 -9.67 4.34
CA ASP A 7 -10.11 -9.69 4.40
C ASP A 7 -10.73 -8.29 4.30
N THR A 8 -9.94 -7.23 4.53
CA THR A 8 -10.48 -5.86 4.65
C THR A 8 -9.73 -4.83 3.82
N SER A 9 -8.75 -5.24 3.01
CA SER A 9 -7.89 -4.31 2.26
C SER A 9 -7.47 -4.88 0.91
N HIS A 10 -6.17 -5.13 0.69
CA HIS A 10 -5.57 -5.24 -0.64
C HIS A 10 -4.68 -6.48 -0.81
N GLN A 11 -4.80 -7.50 0.07
CA GLN A 11 -4.16 -8.82 -0.11
C GLN A 11 -2.62 -8.76 -0.34
N ALA A 12 -1.95 -7.75 0.21
CA ALA A 12 -0.54 -7.42 -0.06
C ALA A 12 0.46 -7.93 1.00
N ILE A 13 0.08 -8.97 1.76
CA ILE A 13 0.97 -9.61 2.76
C ILE A 13 0.93 -11.12 2.55
N THR A 14 2.07 -11.74 2.27
CA THR A 14 2.16 -13.20 2.12
C THR A 14 1.87 -13.91 3.45
N ALA A 15 1.37 -15.15 3.41
CA ALA A 15 1.26 -16.01 4.60
C ALA A 15 2.35 -17.09 4.67
N THR A 16 3.13 -17.24 3.60
CA THR A 16 4.17 -18.26 3.44
C THR A 16 5.35 -17.69 2.66
N LYS A 17 6.57 -18.06 3.07
CA LYS A 17 7.82 -17.84 2.33
C LYS A 17 8.67 -19.11 2.42
N ASP A 18 9.20 -19.58 1.29
CA ASP A 18 10.00 -20.80 1.21
C ASP A 18 9.33 -22.04 1.84
N GLY A 19 8.01 -22.18 1.62
CA GLY A 19 7.20 -23.28 2.15
C GLY A 19 6.95 -23.25 3.67
N LYS A 20 7.34 -22.16 4.35
CA LYS A 20 7.14 -21.97 5.79
C LYS A 20 6.24 -20.77 6.06
N ARG A 21 5.50 -20.85 7.17
CA ARG A 21 4.66 -19.74 7.64
C ARG A 21 5.52 -18.51 7.90
N HIS A 22 5.30 -17.46 7.13
CA HIS A 22 6.05 -16.20 7.19
C HIS A 22 5.15 -15.08 6.65
N PHE A 23 5.19 -13.91 7.27
CA PHE A 23 4.40 -12.77 6.84
C PHE A 23 5.33 -11.66 6.36
N GLU A 24 5.22 -11.33 5.08
CA GLU A 24 6.04 -10.31 4.44
C GLU A 24 5.15 -9.41 3.58
N VAL A 25 5.41 -8.11 3.63
CA VAL A 25 4.74 -7.13 2.77
C VAL A 25 5.27 -7.30 1.34
N MET A 26 4.36 -7.44 0.39
CA MET A 26 4.68 -7.42 -1.04
C MET A 26 4.66 -5.95 -1.49
N GLU A 27 5.84 -5.33 -1.66
CA GLU A 27 5.99 -3.90 -1.97
C GLU A 27 5.37 -3.50 -3.32
N ASP A 28 5.29 -4.44 -4.25
CA ASP A 28 4.63 -4.32 -5.55
C ASP A 28 3.10 -4.37 -5.48
N GLU A 29 2.51 -4.84 -4.38
CA GLU A 29 1.05 -4.89 -4.20
C GLU A 29 0.57 -3.95 -3.07
N CYS A 30 1.47 -3.53 -2.17
CA CYS A 30 1.13 -2.68 -1.04
C CYS A 30 0.76 -1.25 -1.46
N VAL A 31 -0.43 -0.79 -1.08
CA VAL A 31 -0.91 0.58 -1.34
C VAL A 31 -0.65 1.58 -0.20
N GLY A 32 0.00 1.14 0.89
CA GLY A 32 0.32 2.01 2.02
C GLY A 32 -0.86 2.44 2.89
N CYS A 33 -1.93 1.64 3.00
CA CYS A 33 -3.17 2.02 3.71
C CYS A 33 -3.07 2.12 5.25
N ASN A 34 -1.94 1.76 5.85
CA ASN A 34 -1.69 1.78 7.31
C ASN A 34 -2.49 0.80 8.18
N LEU A 35 -3.43 0.02 7.63
CA LEU A 35 -4.24 -0.88 8.45
C LEU A 35 -3.43 -1.99 9.13
N CYS A 36 -2.44 -2.57 8.43
CA CYS A 36 -1.62 -3.66 8.96
C CYS A 36 -0.71 -3.22 10.12
N VAL A 37 -0.24 -1.97 10.11
CA VAL A 37 0.56 -1.35 11.17
C VAL A 37 -0.28 -1.19 12.42
N VAL A 38 -1.48 -0.63 12.28
CA VAL A 38 -2.44 -0.46 13.40
C VAL A 38 -2.85 -1.79 14.01
N ALA A 39 -3.07 -2.81 13.18
CA ALA A 39 -3.51 -4.13 13.63
C ALA A 39 -2.38 -5.00 14.24
N CYS A 40 -1.11 -4.62 14.13
CA CYS A 40 0.00 -5.43 14.62
C CYS A 40 0.17 -5.26 16.13
N PRO A 41 0.12 -6.32 16.95
CA PRO A 41 0.27 -6.22 18.40
C PRO A 41 1.73 -6.03 18.84
N VAL A 42 2.70 -6.25 17.94
CA VAL A 42 4.12 -6.13 18.23
C VAL A 42 4.58 -4.71 17.85
N PRO A 43 5.04 -3.90 18.81
CA PRO A 43 5.51 -2.54 18.53
C PRO A 43 6.65 -2.55 17.51
N GLN A 44 6.60 -1.61 16.56
CA GLN A 44 7.63 -1.40 15.54
C GLN A 44 7.94 -2.63 14.65
N CYS A 45 7.08 -3.65 14.65
CA CYS A 45 7.23 -4.82 13.79
C CYS A 45 7.03 -4.50 12.31
N ILE A 46 6.14 -3.55 12.01
CA ILE A 46 5.86 -3.06 10.65
C ILE A 46 5.89 -1.54 10.70
N THR A 47 6.54 -0.92 9.71
CA THR A 47 6.65 0.54 9.58
C THR A 47 6.15 0.98 8.21
N LEU A 48 5.60 2.18 8.14
CA LEU A 48 5.40 2.87 6.87
C LEU A 48 6.55 3.82 6.61
N ARG A 49 6.94 3.91 5.35
CA ARG A 49 7.85 4.94 4.85
C ARG A 49 7.22 5.63 3.66
N THR A 50 7.51 6.91 3.51
CA THR A 50 7.16 7.67 2.31
C THR A 50 8.21 7.40 1.24
N LEU A 51 7.79 7.13 0.01
CA LEU A 51 8.69 7.07 -1.13
C LEU A 51 9.22 8.49 -1.43
N ALA A 52 10.54 8.61 -1.60
CA ALA A 52 11.12 9.89 -1.98
C ALA A 52 10.72 10.26 -3.42
N PRO A 53 10.60 11.55 -3.78
CA PRO A 53 10.37 11.95 -5.16
C PRO A 53 11.42 11.34 -6.10
N GLY A 54 10.97 10.69 -7.17
CA GLY A 54 11.84 9.97 -8.10
C GLY A 54 12.15 8.52 -7.71
N GLU A 55 11.88 8.08 -6.48
CA GLU A 55 11.99 6.67 -6.09
C GLU A 55 10.94 5.84 -6.84
N LEU A 56 11.30 4.62 -7.24
CA LEU A 56 10.39 3.74 -7.96
C LEU A 56 9.27 3.23 -7.05
N ASP A 57 8.02 3.54 -7.38
CA ASP A 57 6.86 2.86 -6.83
C ASP A 57 6.72 1.49 -7.52
N GLN A 58 7.09 0.41 -6.82
CA GLN A 58 7.09 -0.95 -7.36
C GLN A 58 5.72 -1.38 -7.86
N ARG A 59 4.64 -0.88 -7.25
CA ARG A 59 3.27 -1.19 -7.63
C ARG A 59 2.85 -0.63 -8.97
N THR A 60 3.40 0.54 -9.35
CA THR A 60 3.03 1.20 -10.61
C THR A 60 4.12 1.15 -11.66
N GLY A 61 5.35 0.78 -11.28
CA GLY A 61 6.54 0.85 -12.13
C GLY A 61 6.92 2.29 -12.51
N LYS A 62 6.40 3.30 -11.80
CA LYS A 62 6.63 4.72 -12.09
C LYS A 62 7.38 5.39 -10.93
N PRO A 63 8.18 6.44 -11.20
CA PRO A 63 8.77 7.24 -10.14
C PRO A 63 7.68 7.95 -9.31
N ALA A 64 7.85 7.99 -7.99
CA ALA A 64 6.99 8.70 -7.07
C ALA A 64 7.02 10.20 -7.37
N SER A 65 5.85 10.83 -7.43
CA SER A 65 5.74 12.27 -7.69
C SER A 65 6.16 13.10 -6.47
N ALA A 66 6.78 14.26 -6.72
CA ALA A 66 6.98 15.28 -5.70
C ALA A 66 5.66 15.99 -5.30
N THR A 67 4.65 15.94 -6.16
CA THR A 67 3.36 16.59 -5.94
C THR A 67 2.41 15.65 -5.19
N HIS A 68 1.70 16.18 -4.20
CA HIS A 68 0.64 15.45 -3.50
C HIS A 68 -0.41 14.92 -4.49
N GLY A 69 -0.69 13.62 -4.41
CA GLY A 69 -1.77 12.97 -5.14
C GLY A 69 -3.04 12.92 -4.30
N ASP A 70 -4.15 13.38 -4.84
CA ASP A 70 -5.46 13.38 -4.19
C ASP A 70 -6.34 12.26 -4.76
N TRP A 71 -6.91 11.43 -3.87
CA TRP A 71 -7.81 10.34 -4.25
C TRP A 71 -9.03 10.85 -5.03
N THR A 72 -9.49 12.08 -4.77
CA THR A 72 -10.62 12.69 -5.48
C THR A 72 -10.31 12.94 -6.96
N ARG A 73 -9.05 12.91 -7.38
CA ARG A 73 -8.65 13.08 -8.79
C ARG A 73 -7.98 11.84 -9.37
N HIS A 74 -7.89 10.75 -8.60
CA HIS A 74 -7.22 9.54 -9.07
C HIS A 74 -7.96 8.93 -10.28
N PRO A 75 -7.27 8.57 -11.38
CA PRO A 75 -7.93 8.07 -12.60
C PRO A 75 -8.83 6.84 -12.37
N ASN A 76 -8.43 5.97 -11.44
CA ASN A 76 -9.18 4.75 -11.11
C ASN A 76 -10.28 4.97 -10.06
N ASN A 77 -10.45 6.18 -9.51
CA ASN A 77 -11.54 6.47 -8.58
C ASN A 77 -12.83 6.71 -9.40
N PRO A 78 -13.87 5.86 -9.27
CA PRO A 78 -15.14 6.06 -9.97
C PRO A 78 -15.91 7.29 -9.48
N MET A 79 -15.61 7.78 -8.27
CA MET A 79 -16.16 9.01 -7.68
C MET A 79 -15.23 10.21 -7.87
N ARG A 80 -14.29 10.17 -8.81
CA ARG A 80 -13.35 11.29 -9.02
C ARG A 80 -14.09 12.57 -9.44
N ILE A 81 -13.62 13.71 -8.94
CA ILE A 81 -14.02 15.03 -9.39
C ILE A 81 -13.42 15.21 -10.79
N THR A 82 -14.25 15.10 -11.82
CA THR A 82 -13.91 15.59 -13.16
C THR A 82 -14.16 17.10 -13.14
N GLU A 83 -13.20 17.91 -13.59
CA GLU A 83 -13.45 19.34 -13.77
C GLU A 83 -14.74 19.52 -14.59
N THR A 84 -15.75 20.12 -13.96
CA THR A 84 -16.94 20.61 -14.67
C THR A 84 -16.48 21.70 -15.62
N ALA A 85 -16.88 21.57 -16.89
CA ALA A 85 -16.82 22.65 -17.87
C ALA A 85 -17.54 23.91 -17.36
#